data_AF-A0A1Y1Z3J0-F1
#
_entry.id   AF-A0A1Y1Z3J0-F1
#
_cell.length_a   1.000
_cell.length_b   1.000
_cell.length_c   1.000
_cell.angle_alpha   90.00
_cell.angle_beta   90.00
_cell.angle_gamma   90.00
#
_symmetry.space_group_name_H-M   'P 1'
#
loop_
_entity.id
_entity.type
_entity.pdbx_description
1 polymer ?
#
loop_
_entity_poly.entity_id
_entity_poly.type
_entity_poly.pdbx_seq_one_letter_code
_entity_poly.pdbx_strand_id
1 'polypeptide(L)'
;MFGNTKLKRIFYTIAITTVAWKSIYAKKTIEEQCQIVNDILEIEKPTESCCKYSRVGCDNKKNNIIQLDLSELDLKRITGKIVKLPLLALDLSKNPKLKRLPKGIGHLAHLEVLNLSDLPKLVELPESITLLKGLNILILNNDTSLKTLPENFGNISNLNQLYATSTGLTRLPSTFINLKKLVTANFSSSKNLYGEAPQFDTDVLLNFYDTNVCYRRGIYYPEKWILPHNKYCETINISPITMGMVNANTSMGLDEDEEDDKDYRCGKNYGICANQGCCSKYGYCGTSDDHCSVENECQTDYGICYDIDINGNKITVGVGHDTVSKTSETETKSESKPVTNENTNVNSSQTENTSEDYRCGKGYGSCGKGYCCSKYGWCGLTADFCDPKSCQNEYGTCWSKSPTTVVIKNVPGRCGLQYGNCPEGYCCSRYGWCGSSDTYCSARNCQVGYGKCNNSNNEVLVDDTVIRDDGRCGKGIGRCPTGTCCSKYGWCGNSIAYCGTKEGCQEGYGECISN
;
A
#
# COMPACT_ATOMS: atom_id res chain seq x y z
N MET A 1 17.04 2.46 -33.60
CA MET A 1 16.91 1.07 -34.12
C MET A 1 17.89 0.14 -33.40
N PHE A 2 17.56 -0.21 -32.14
CA PHE A 2 18.24 -1.27 -31.40
C PHE A 2 17.16 -2.01 -30.62
N GLY A 3 17.06 -3.33 -30.76
CA GLY A 3 16.46 -4.17 -29.71
C GLY A 3 15.22 -5.02 -30.02
N ASN A 4 14.69 -5.07 -31.25
CA ASN A 4 13.43 -5.82 -31.48
C ASN A 4 13.60 -7.35 -31.63
N THR A 5 14.80 -7.81 -32.02
CA THR A 5 15.12 -9.24 -32.24
C THR A 5 15.74 -9.93 -31.03
N LYS A 6 16.33 -9.18 -30.08
CA LYS A 6 16.92 -9.75 -28.86
C LYS A 6 15.85 -10.05 -27.80
N LEU A 7 14.86 -9.17 -27.62
CA LEU A 7 13.75 -9.35 -26.66
C LEU A 7 12.74 -10.43 -27.10
N LYS A 8 12.38 -10.51 -28.39
CA LYS A 8 11.60 -11.64 -28.95
C LYS A 8 12.29 -12.99 -28.73
N ARG A 9 13.62 -13.05 -28.90
CA ARG A 9 14.41 -14.24 -28.56
C ARG A 9 14.47 -14.51 -27.05
N ILE A 10 14.46 -13.48 -26.20
CA ILE A 10 14.48 -13.62 -24.74
C ILE A 10 13.15 -14.18 -24.22
N PHE A 11 11.98 -13.70 -24.66
CA PHE A 11 10.70 -14.31 -24.25
C PHE A 11 10.61 -15.77 -24.70
N TYR A 12 10.98 -16.06 -25.95
CA TYR A 12 10.96 -17.41 -26.50
C TYR A 12 12.00 -18.32 -25.81
N THR A 13 13.19 -17.82 -25.47
CA THR A 13 14.23 -18.61 -24.78
C THR A 13 13.93 -18.78 -23.29
N ILE A 14 13.43 -17.75 -22.61
CA ILE A 14 13.01 -17.83 -21.19
C ILE A 14 11.80 -18.75 -21.07
N ALA A 15 10.75 -18.57 -21.88
CA ALA A 15 9.62 -19.49 -21.89
C ALA A 15 10.06 -20.92 -22.23
N ILE A 16 10.91 -21.15 -23.24
CA ILE A 16 11.37 -22.51 -23.54
C ILE A 16 12.24 -23.11 -22.43
N THR A 17 13.12 -22.33 -21.80
CA THR A 17 14.05 -22.87 -20.78
C THR A 17 13.42 -23.05 -19.40
N THR A 18 12.42 -22.23 -19.02
CA THR A 18 11.73 -22.37 -17.73
C THR A 18 10.49 -23.27 -17.80
N VAL A 19 9.90 -23.42 -18.98
CA VAL A 19 8.53 -23.96 -19.14
C VAL A 19 8.49 -25.27 -19.93
N ALA A 20 9.52 -25.60 -20.72
CA ALA A 20 9.53 -26.87 -21.40
C ALA A 20 9.39 -28.01 -20.38
N TRP A 21 8.68 -29.08 -20.77
CA TRP A 21 8.61 -30.36 -20.05
C TRP A 21 7.62 -30.48 -18.86
N LYS A 22 6.80 -29.49 -18.51
CA LYS A 22 5.73 -29.67 -17.50
C LYS A 22 4.40 -30.07 -18.14
N SER A 23 3.97 -31.29 -17.90
CA SER A 23 2.59 -31.70 -18.20
C SER A 23 1.66 -31.09 -17.16
N ILE A 24 0.67 -30.33 -17.63
CA ILE A 24 -0.37 -29.75 -16.78
C ILE A 24 -1.68 -30.47 -17.06
N TYR A 25 -2.48 -30.66 -16.03
CA TYR A 25 -3.83 -31.15 -16.19
C TYR A 25 -4.73 -30.03 -16.72
N ALA A 26 -5.23 -30.16 -17.94
CA ALA A 26 -6.24 -29.25 -18.48
C ALA A 26 -7.65 -29.79 -18.24
N LYS A 27 -8.57 -28.86 -17.97
CA LYS A 27 -10.01 -29.15 -17.88
C LYS A 27 -10.68 -29.27 -19.25
N LYS A 28 -9.98 -28.91 -20.33
CA LYS A 28 -10.49 -28.83 -21.70
C LYS A 28 -9.68 -29.73 -22.62
N THR A 29 -10.32 -30.32 -23.62
CA THR A 29 -9.61 -31.08 -24.65
C THR A 29 -8.78 -30.15 -25.53
N ILE A 30 -7.80 -30.70 -26.25
CA ILE A 30 -6.96 -29.88 -27.15
C ILE A 30 -7.80 -29.20 -28.23
N GLU A 31 -8.87 -29.83 -28.71
CA GLU A 31 -9.79 -29.25 -29.70
C GLU A 31 -10.52 -28.03 -29.16
N GLU A 32 -11.04 -28.10 -27.92
CA GLU A 32 -11.68 -26.96 -27.28
C GLU A 32 -10.69 -25.82 -27.00
N GLN A 33 -9.45 -26.16 -26.64
CA GLN A 33 -8.37 -25.18 -26.47
C GLN A 33 -8.03 -24.51 -27.82
N CYS A 34 -7.91 -25.29 -28.90
CA CYS A 34 -7.69 -24.78 -30.24
C CYS A 34 -8.82 -23.86 -30.70
N GLN A 35 -10.09 -24.14 -30.36
CA GLN A 35 -11.19 -23.24 -30.70
C GLN A 35 -11.02 -21.86 -30.07
N ILE A 36 -10.62 -21.79 -28.79
CA ILE A 36 -10.36 -20.52 -28.11
C ILE A 36 -9.23 -19.76 -28.81
N VAL A 37 -8.16 -20.46 -29.21
CA VAL A 37 -7.04 -19.85 -29.92
C VAL A 37 -7.45 -19.37 -31.31
N ASN A 38 -8.20 -20.15 -32.07
CA ASN A 38 -8.71 -19.77 -33.38
C ASN A 38 -9.64 -18.54 -33.27
N ASP A 39 -10.52 -18.49 -32.28
CA ASP A 39 -11.38 -17.33 -32.00
C ASP A 39 -10.52 -16.07 -31.75
N ILE A 40 -9.42 -16.18 -31.00
CA ILE A 40 -8.52 -15.06 -30.67
C ILE A 40 -7.70 -14.60 -31.89
N LEU A 41 -7.22 -15.56 -32.69
CA LEU A 41 -6.39 -15.31 -33.86
C LEU A 41 -7.21 -15.02 -35.13
N GLU A 42 -8.54 -14.97 -35.03
CA GLU A 42 -9.47 -14.77 -36.15
C GLU A 42 -9.26 -15.79 -37.29
N ILE A 43 -8.99 -17.06 -36.93
CA ILE A 43 -8.78 -18.16 -37.89
C ILE A 43 -10.12 -18.88 -38.14
N GLU A 44 -10.74 -18.63 -39.29
CA GLU A 44 -12.05 -19.18 -39.63
C GLU A 44 -12.03 -20.66 -40.06
N LYS A 45 -10.91 -21.14 -40.62
CA LYS A 45 -10.79 -22.51 -41.16
C LYS A 45 -9.43 -23.14 -40.82
N PRO A 46 -9.29 -23.79 -39.66
CA PRO A 46 -8.05 -24.46 -39.30
C PRO A 46 -7.80 -25.64 -40.26
N THR A 47 -6.67 -25.64 -40.95
CA THR A 47 -6.26 -26.73 -41.86
C THR A 47 -5.44 -27.80 -41.15
N GLU A 48 -4.90 -27.48 -39.97
CA GLU A 48 -4.11 -28.38 -39.16
C GLU A 48 -4.36 -28.11 -37.66
N SER A 49 -3.85 -28.98 -36.79
CA SER A 49 -3.88 -28.76 -35.34
C SER A 49 -3.23 -27.42 -34.98
N CYS A 50 -3.86 -26.66 -34.08
CA CYS A 50 -3.33 -25.36 -33.64
C CYS A 50 -1.94 -25.46 -33.00
N CYS A 51 -1.52 -26.65 -32.53
CA CYS A 51 -0.15 -26.90 -32.05
C CYS A 51 0.94 -26.76 -33.12
N LYS A 52 0.56 -26.63 -34.40
CA LYS A 52 1.49 -26.34 -35.50
C LYS A 52 1.60 -24.84 -35.79
N TYR A 53 0.73 -24.00 -35.21
CA TYR A 53 0.81 -22.56 -35.41
C TYR A 53 2.11 -22.04 -34.79
N SER A 54 2.81 -21.16 -35.50
CA SER A 54 4.08 -20.58 -35.04
C SER A 54 3.98 -19.83 -33.70
N ARG A 55 2.78 -19.38 -33.35
CA ARG A 55 2.44 -18.62 -32.13
C ARG A 55 1.93 -19.48 -30.98
N VAL A 56 1.79 -20.79 -31.17
CA VAL A 56 1.22 -21.73 -30.20
C VAL A 56 2.27 -22.74 -29.80
N GLY A 57 2.57 -22.82 -28.50
CA GLY A 57 3.39 -23.89 -27.93
C GLY A 57 2.51 -24.87 -27.18
N CYS A 58 2.60 -26.15 -27.56
CA CYS A 58 1.91 -27.24 -26.89
C CYS A 58 2.88 -28.06 -26.03
N ASP A 59 2.34 -28.77 -25.03
CA ASP A 59 3.12 -29.70 -24.22
C ASP A 59 3.64 -30.91 -25.04
N ASN A 60 4.52 -31.72 -24.46
CA ASN A 60 5.16 -32.84 -25.16
C ASN A 60 4.17 -33.88 -25.70
N LYS A 61 3.02 -34.02 -25.04
CA LYS A 61 1.95 -34.93 -25.47
C LYS A 61 1.04 -34.28 -26.52
N LYS A 62 1.23 -32.98 -26.82
CA LYS A 62 0.39 -32.14 -27.68
C LYS A 62 -1.08 -32.11 -27.25
N ASN A 63 -1.33 -32.29 -25.95
CA ASN A 63 -2.67 -32.31 -25.38
C ASN A 63 -3.08 -30.95 -24.80
N ASN A 64 -2.10 -30.06 -24.56
CA ASN A 64 -2.33 -28.80 -23.89
C ASN A 64 -1.57 -27.66 -24.56
N ILE A 65 -2.26 -26.53 -24.76
CA ILE A 65 -1.65 -25.27 -25.16
C ILE A 65 -1.08 -24.60 -23.92
N ILE A 66 0.24 -24.60 -23.81
CA ILE A 66 0.97 -24.09 -22.65
C ILE A 66 1.63 -22.74 -22.92
N GLN A 67 1.80 -22.37 -24.18
CA GLN A 67 2.36 -21.08 -24.58
C GLN A 67 1.52 -20.47 -25.69
N LEU A 68 1.26 -19.17 -25.58
CA LEU A 68 0.54 -18.41 -26.60
C LEU A 68 1.21 -17.05 -26.82
N ASP A 69 1.62 -16.80 -28.06
CA ASP A 69 2.20 -15.53 -28.51
C ASP A 69 1.17 -14.72 -29.30
N LEU A 70 0.58 -13.74 -28.63
CA LEU A 70 -0.36 -12.78 -29.19
C LEU A 70 0.30 -11.42 -29.45
N SER A 71 1.63 -11.37 -29.54
CA SER A 71 2.35 -10.12 -29.77
C SER A 71 2.17 -9.61 -31.20
N GLU A 72 2.14 -8.28 -31.36
CA GLU A 72 2.06 -7.61 -32.67
C GLU A 72 0.82 -8.03 -33.49
N LEU A 73 -0.34 -8.19 -32.83
CA LEU A 73 -1.61 -8.55 -33.46
C LEU A 73 -2.61 -7.39 -33.53
N ASP A 74 -2.20 -6.19 -33.13
CA ASP A 74 -3.06 -5.00 -33.12
C ASP A 74 -4.35 -5.16 -32.30
N LEU A 75 -4.31 -6.03 -31.28
CA LEU A 75 -5.46 -6.41 -30.48
C LEU A 75 -6.10 -5.20 -29.81
N LYS A 76 -7.41 -5.04 -29.98
CA LYS A 76 -8.21 -4.05 -29.24
C LYS A 76 -8.63 -4.58 -27.87
N ARG A 77 -8.93 -5.88 -27.80
CA ARG A 77 -9.44 -6.60 -26.64
C ARG A 77 -8.95 -8.04 -26.69
N ILE A 78 -8.93 -8.70 -25.53
CA ILE A 78 -8.71 -10.15 -25.42
C ILE A 78 -9.98 -10.75 -24.83
N THR A 79 -10.43 -11.88 -25.36
CA THR A 79 -11.59 -12.58 -24.81
C THR A 79 -11.29 -13.16 -23.43
N GLY A 80 -12.27 -13.09 -22.52
CA GLY A 80 -12.19 -13.73 -21.21
C GLY A 80 -12.08 -15.26 -21.28
N LYS A 81 -12.36 -15.89 -22.44
CA LYS A 81 -12.18 -17.33 -22.62
C LYS A 81 -10.71 -17.77 -22.50
N ILE A 82 -9.74 -16.86 -22.69
CA ILE A 82 -8.31 -17.16 -22.59
C ILE A 82 -7.93 -17.80 -21.24
N VAL A 83 -8.64 -17.46 -20.17
CA VAL A 83 -8.40 -17.97 -18.80
C VAL A 83 -8.69 -19.46 -18.66
N LYS A 84 -9.34 -20.08 -19.66
CA LYS A 84 -9.64 -21.51 -19.69
C LYS A 84 -8.49 -22.34 -20.28
N LEU A 85 -7.44 -21.68 -20.79
CA LEU A 85 -6.26 -22.34 -21.32
C LEU A 85 -5.25 -22.61 -20.18
N PRO A 86 -4.58 -23.78 -20.18
CA PRO A 86 -3.57 -24.14 -19.17
C PRO A 86 -2.22 -23.45 -19.47
N LEU A 87 -2.25 -22.14 -19.73
CA LEU A 87 -1.06 -21.39 -20.15
C LEU A 87 -0.05 -21.30 -19.01
N LEU A 88 1.20 -21.60 -19.36
CA LEU A 88 2.39 -21.29 -18.59
C LEU A 88 3.06 -20.00 -19.07
N ALA A 89 2.94 -19.66 -20.36
CA ALA A 89 3.51 -18.44 -20.93
C ALA A 89 2.52 -17.73 -21.84
N LEU A 90 2.36 -16.42 -21.64
CA LEU A 90 1.49 -15.57 -22.45
C LEU A 90 2.23 -14.28 -22.84
N ASP A 91 2.37 -14.04 -24.15
CA ASP A 91 2.89 -12.79 -24.69
C ASP A 91 1.73 -11.95 -25.28
N LEU A 92 1.52 -10.75 -24.75
CA LEU A 92 0.57 -9.76 -25.26
C LEU A 92 1.26 -8.51 -25.76
N SER A 93 2.59 -8.51 -25.85
CA SER A 93 3.37 -7.30 -26.11
C SER A 93 3.08 -6.67 -27.48
N LYS A 94 3.36 -5.37 -27.61
CA LYS A 94 3.23 -4.63 -28.88
C LYS A 94 1.84 -4.70 -29.50
N ASN A 95 0.82 -4.61 -28.68
CA ASN A 95 -0.56 -4.40 -29.11
C ASN A 95 -0.97 -2.94 -28.80
N PRO A 96 -0.69 -1.97 -29.70
CA PRO A 96 -0.84 -0.54 -29.41
C PRO A 96 -2.29 -0.09 -29.16
N LYS A 97 -3.26 -0.95 -29.50
CA LYS A 97 -4.70 -0.68 -29.35
C LYS A 97 -5.29 -1.33 -28.09
N LEU A 98 -4.52 -2.17 -27.37
CA LEU A 98 -5.02 -2.93 -26.23
C LEU A 98 -5.11 -2.00 -25.01
N LYS A 99 -6.34 -1.74 -24.55
CA LYS A 99 -6.61 -0.81 -23.44
C LYS A 99 -6.70 -1.48 -22.07
N ARG A 100 -7.15 -2.73 -22.03
CA ARG A 100 -7.48 -3.46 -20.80
C ARG A 100 -7.20 -4.96 -20.98
N LEU A 101 -6.76 -5.60 -19.91
CA LEU A 101 -6.71 -7.06 -19.81
C LEU A 101 -8.06 -7.63 -19.37
N PRO A 102 -8.35 -8.92 -19.63
CA PRO A 102 -9.54 -9.56 -19.08
C PRO A 102 -9.55 -9.49 -17.54
N LYS A 103 -10.69 -9.11 -16.94
CA LYS A 103 -10.85 -9.03 -15.46
C LYS A 103 -10.45 -10.33 -14.75
N GLY A 104 -10.58 -11.48 -15.42
CA GLY A 104 -10.23 -12.80 -14.87
C GLY A 104 -8.81 -13.30 -15.18
N ILE A 105 -7.88 -12.44 -15.65
CA ILE A 105 -6.51 -12.88 -16.02
C ILE A 105 -5.83 -13.66 -14.89
N GLY A 106 -6.12 -13.32 -13.64
CA GLY A 106 -5.68 -14.02 -12.43
C GLY A 106 -6.01 -15.51 -12.34
N HIS A 107 -6.99 -15.99 -13.13
CA HIS A 107 -7.40 -17.39 -13.15
C HIS A 107 -6.50 -18.29 -14.01
N LEU A 108 -5.50 -17.73 -14.69
CA LEU A 108 -4.44 -18.51 -15.33
C LEU A 108 -3.51 -19.08 -14.25
N ALA A 109 -3.99 -20.06 -13.49
CA ALA A 109 -3.36 -20.58 -12.28
C ALA A 109 -1.93 -21.13 -12.48
N HIS A 110 -1.61 -21.54 -13.70
CA HIS A 110 -0.31 -22.08 -14.08
C HIS A 110 0.60 -21.08 -14.76
N LEU A 111 0.17 -19.82 -14.97
CA LEU A 111 0.96 -18.85 -15.70
C LEU A 111 2.23 -18.51 -14.93
N GLU A 112 3.39 -18.79 -15.54
CA GLU A 112 4.72 -18.52 -14.99
C GLU A 112 5.34 -17.28 -15.64
N VAL A 113 5.04 -17.02 -16.92
CA VAL A 113 5.61 -15.89 -17.68
C VAL A 113 4.49 -15.08 -18.33
N LEU A 114 4.46 -13.78 -18.03
CA LEU A 114 3.54 -12.82 -18.64
C LEU A 114 4.30 -11.62 -19.19
N ASN A 115 4.19 -11.38 -20.49
CA ASN A 115 4.76 -10.20 -21.15
C ASN A 115 3.64 -9.27 -21.64
N LEU A 116 3.64 -8.06 -21.10
CA LEU A 116 2.72 -6.97 -21.39
C LEU A 116 3.44 -5.74 -21.95
N SER A 117 4.68 -5.88 -22.44
CA SER A 117 5.48 -4.73 -22.89
C SER A 117 4.90 -4.03 -24.12
N ASP A 118 5.24 -2.76 -24.30
CA ASP A 118 4.86 -1.95 -25.47
C ASP A 118 3.32 -1.89 -25.67
N LEU A 119 2.58 -1.69 -24.56
CA LEU A 119 1.14 -1.47 -24.51
C LEU A 119 0.82 -0.02 -24.13
N PRO A 120 1.03 0.95 -25.05
CA PRO A 120 0.91 2.38 -24.75
C PRO A 120 -0.49 2.85 -24.35
N LYS A 121 -1.54 2.03 -24.48
CA LYS A 121 -2.92 2.34 -24.06
C LYS A 121 -3.40 1.57 -22.82
N LEU A 122 -2.56 0.71 -22.24
CA LEU A 122 -2.92 -0.05 -21.04
C LEU A 122 -2.77 0.84 -19.80
N VAL A 123 -3.90 1.33 -19.28
CA VAL A 123 -3.92 2.30 -18.18
C VAL A 123 -3.74 1.64 -16.80
N GLU A 124 -4.23 0.42 -16.65
CA GLU A 124 -4.23 -0.31 -15.39
C GLU A 124 -4.11 -1.82 -15.61
N LEU A 125 -3.60 -2.51 -14.60
CA LEU A 125 -3.68 -3.96 -14.49
C LEU A 125 -4.91 -4.32 -13.65
N PRO A 126 -5.69 -5.35 -14.02
CA PRO A 126 -6.82 -5.79 -13.19
C PRO A 126 -6.30 -6.33 -11.85
N GLU A 127 -7.00 -6.04 -10.75
CA GLU A 127 -6.66 -6.53 -9.39
C GLU A 127 -6.45 -8.06 -9.34
N SER A 128 -7.17 -8.82 -10.18
CA SER A 128 -7.01 -10.27 -10.25
C SER A 128 -5.61 -10.74 -10.66
N ILE A 129 -4.76 -9.89 -11.25
CA ILE A 129 -3.36 -10.25 -11.56
C ILE A 129 -2.60 -10.70 -10.29
N THR A 130 -3.01 -10.20 -9.12
CA THR A 130 -2.47 -10.58 -7.80
C THR A 130 -2.76 -12.03 -7.40
N LEU A 131 -3.71 -12.68 -8.10
CA LEU A 131 -4.09 -14.09 -7.92
C LEU A 131 -3.21 -15.05 -8.72
N LEU A 132 -2.32 -14.55 -9.59
CA LEU A 132 -1.40 -15.38 -10.38
C LEU A 132 -0.30 -15.98 -9.49
N LYS A 133 -0.66 -17.01 -8.70
CA LYS A 133 0.26 -17.66 -7.77
C LYS A 133 1.41 -18.36 -8.48
N GLY A 134 1.29 -18.74 -9.75
CA GLY A 134 2.37 -19.33 -10.53
C GLY A 134 3.37 -18.32 -11.11
N LEU A 135 3.03 -17.02 -11.12
CA LEU A 135 3.76 -16.04 -11.92
C LEU A 135 5.17 -15.84 -11.39
N ASN A 136 6.14 -16.13 -12.23
CA ASN A 136 7.57 -16.07 -11.95
C ASN A 136 8.20 -14.83 -12.58
N ILE A 137 7.79 -14.50 -13.82
CA ILE A 137 8.35 -13.39 -14.60
C ILE A 137 7.22 -12.53 -15.13
N LEU A 138 7.27 -11.23 -14.81
CA LEU A 138 6.36 -10.21 -15.34
C LEU A 138 7.16 -9.13 -16.05
N ILE A 139 6.75 -8.81 -17.28
CA ILE A 139 7.41 -7.80 -18.13
C ILE A 139 6.36 -6.75 -18.52
N LEU A 140 6.63 -5.48 -18.20
CA LEU A 140 5.80 -4.29 -18.37
C LEU A 140 6.57 -3.16 -19.08
N ASN A 141 7.58 -3.49 -19.89
CA ASN A 141 8.51 -2.48 -20.39
C ASN A 141 7.81 -1.56 -21.40
N ASN A 142 8.17 -0.27 -21.38
CA ASN A 142 7.64 0.75 -22.29
C ASN A 142 6.12 1.01 -22.19
N ASP A 143 5.50 0.66 -21.06
CA ASP A 143 4.08 0.92 -20.81
C ASP A 143 3.88 2.29 -20.17
N THR A 144 3.90 3.34 -20.99
CA THR A 144 3.88 4.73 -20.53
C THR A 144 2.55 5.21 -19.96
N SER A 145 1.44 4.52 -20.25
CA SER A 145 0.11 4.84 -19.71
C SER A 145 -0.23 4.12 -18.41
N LEU A 146 0.52 3.08 -18.04
CA LEU A 146 0.31 2.33 -16.80
C LEU A 146 0.84 3.14 -15.62
N LYS A 147 -0.07 3.73 -14.83
CA LYS A 147 0.28 4.69 -13.76
C LYS A 147 0.54 4.04 -12.39
N THR A 148 -0.10 2.92 -12.12
CA THR A 148 -0.07 2.23 -10.82
C THR A 148 -0.06 0.73 -11.01
N LEU A 149 0.50 0.03 -10.01
CA LEU A 149 0.28 -1.39 -9.83
C LEU A 149 -0.88 -1.60 -8.82
N PRO A 150 -1.59 -2.74 -8.86
CA PRO A 150 -2.58 -3.13 -7.87
C PRO A 150 -2.10 -2.95 -6.42
N GLU A 151 -2.97 -2.56 -5.50
CA GLU A 151 -2.58 -2.29 -4.10
C GLU A 151 -1.99 -3.54 -3.43
N ASN A 152 -2.54 -4.70 -3.77
CA ASN A 152 -2.14 -6.02 -3.27
C ASN A 152 -1.08 -6.71 -4.13
N PHE A 153 -0.27 -5.97 -4.89
CA PHE A 153 0.76 -6.54 -5.77
C PHE A 153 1.73 -7.49 -5.06
N GLY A 154 1.99 -7.26 -3.77
CA GLY A 154 2.76 -8.17 -2.92
C GLY A 154 2.23 -9.59 -2.80
N ASN A 155 0.97 -9.85 -3.17
CA ASN A 155 0.34 -11.17 -3.10
C ASN A 155 0.77 -12.12 -4.23
N ILE A 156 1.54 -11.65 -5.21
CA ILE A 156 2.13 -12.48 -6.28
C ILE A 156 3.35 -13.23 -5.70
N SER A 157 3.08 -14.21 -4.85
CA SER A 157 4.07 -14.84 -3.96
C SER A 157 5.22 -15.57 -4.65
N ASN A 158 5.09 -15.91 -5.94
CA ASN A 158 6.14 -16.58 -6.72
C ASN A 158 6.91 -15.66 -7.67
N LEU A 159 6.61 -14.36 -7.69
CA LEU A 159 7.27 -13.43 -8.60
C LEU A 159 8.76 -13.32 -8.27
N ASN A 160 9.60 -13.71 -9.21
CA ASN A 160 11.05 -13.68 -9.10
C ASN A 160 11.66 -12.51 -9.87
N GLN A 161 11.09 -12.19 -11.03
CA GLN A 161 11.61 -11.17 -11.93
C GLN A 161 10.50 -10.22 -12.37
N LEU A 162 10.75 -8.93 -12.16
CA LEU A 162 9.89 -7.86 -12.65
C LEU A 162 10.70 -6.91 -13.53
N TYR A 163 10.28 -6.73 -14.77
CA TYR A 163 10.84 -5.74 -15.67
C TYR A 163 9.77 -4.70 -15.97
N ALA A 164 9.99 -3.45 -15.58
CA ALA A 164 9.08 -2.32 -15.73
C ALA A 164 9.87 -1.06 -16.11
N THR A 165 10.75 -1.18 -17.11
CA THR A 165 11.58 -0.09 -17.60
C THR A 165 10.77 0.87 -18.46
N SER A 166 11.04 2.17 -18.37
CA SER A 166 10.36 3.19 -19.18
C SER A 166 8.83 3.16 -19.05
N THR A 167 8.32 2.92 -17.85
CA THR A 167 6.87 2.88 -17.57
C THR A 167 6.33 4.23 -17.10
N GLY A 168 5.00 4.37 -17.16
CA GLY A 168 4.27 5.49 -16.57
C GLY A 168 4.07 5.40 -15.05
N LEU A 169 4.64 4.38 -14.39
CA LEU A 169 4.40 4.10 -12.98
C LEU A 169 4.81 5.30 -12.11
N THR A 170 3.92 5.66 -11.20
CA THR A 170 4.10 6.85 -10.34
C THR A 170 4.64 6.51 -8.95
N ARG A 171 4.26 5.34 -8.43
CA ARG A 171 4.67 4.80 -7.13
C ARG A 171 4.58 3.28 -7.14
N LEU A 172 5.35 2.65 -6.27
CA LEU A 172 5.18 1.23 -5.94
C LEU A 172 4.17 1.09 -4.79
N PRO A 173 3.31 0.05 -4.79
CA PRO A 173 2.38 -0.20 -3.70
C PRO A 173 3.13 -0.56 -2.42
N SER A 174 2.55 -0.24 -1.25
CA SER A 174 3.14 -0.55 0.05
C SER A 174 3.41 -2.05 0.25
N THR A 175 2.58 -2.90 -0.38
CA THR A 175 2.75 -4.36 -0.34
C THR A 175 3.91 -4.87 -1.20
N PHE A 176 4.60 -4.04 -1.99
CA PHE A 176 5.69 -4.47 -2.87
C PHE A 176 6.82 -5.21 -2.12
N ILE A 177 7.09 -4.81 -0.87
CA ILE A 177 8.07 -5.47 0.03
C ILE A 177 7.67 -6.90 0.44
N ASN A 178 6.42 -7.30 0.20
CA ASN A 178 5.92 -8.64 0.52
C ASN A 178 6.25 -9.67 -0.57
N LEU A 179 6.88 -9.27 -1.68
CA LEU A 179 7.36 -10.18 -2.72
C LEU A 179 8.59 -10.99 -2.25
N LYS A 180 8.36 -12.00 -1.39
CA LYS A 180 9.42 -12.76 -0.71
C LYS A 180 10.34 -13.58 -1.61
N LYS A 181 9.94 -13.84 -2.87
CA LYS A 181 10.72 -14.59 -3.86
C LYS A 181 11.35 -13.71 -4.93
N LEU A 182 11.18 -12.39 -4.83
CA LEU A 182 11.73 -11.44 -5.79
C LEU A 182 13.26 -11.49 -5.74
N VAL A 183 13.87 -11.68 -6.90
CA VAL A 183 15.33 -11.68 -7.06
C VAL A 183 15.76 -10.48 -7.89
N THR A 184 14.98 -10.08 -8.90
CA THR A 184 15.29 -8.94 -9.75
C THR A 184 14.06 -8.08 -9.96
N ALA A 185 14.19 -6.76 -9.77
CA ALA A 185 13.24 -5.80 -10.29
C ALA A 185 13.95 -4.63 -10.98
N ASN A 186 13.54 -4.32 -12.21
CA ASN A 186 14.13 -3.25 -13.00
C ASN A 186 13.08 -2.21 -13.39
N PHE A 187 13.24 -0.99 -12.88
CA PHE A 187 12.40 0.16 -13.12
C PHE A 187 13.13 1.28 -13.90
N SER A 188 14.28 0.97 -14.50
CA SER A 188 15.12 2.00 -15.11
C SER A 188 14.37 2.85 -16.14
N SER A 189 14.67 4.14 -16.19
CA SER A 189 14.04 5.13 -17.09
C SER A 189 12.54 5.35 -16.88
N SER A 190 11.95 4.82 -15.79
CA SER A 190 10.59 5.16 -15.35
C SER A 190 10.61 6.49 -14.59
N LYS A 191 10.71 7.59 -15.35
CA LYS A 191 10.92 8.95 -14.82
C LYS A 191 9.79 9.44 -13.91
N ASN A 192 8.57 8.93 -14.10
CA ASN A 192 7.44 9.30 -13.25
C ASN A 192 7.42 8.54 -11.92
N LEU A 193 8.32 7.58 -11.70
CA LEU A 193 8.33 6.79 -10.48
C LEU A 193 9.02 7.56 -9.35
N TYR A 194 8.25 7.91 -8.32
CA TYR A 194 8.69 8.59 -7.11
C TYR A 194 8.53 7.71 -5.87
N GLY A 195 9.09 8.18 -4.76
CA GLY A 195 8.98 7.54 -3.46
C GLY A 195 10.32 7.00 -2.98
N GLU A 196 10.30 6.44 -1.78
CA GLU A 196 11.48 5.82 -1.18
C GLU A 196 11.77 4.45 -1.82
N ALA A 197 13.04 4.16 -2.06
CA ALA A 197 13.48 2.85 -2.50
C ALA A 197 13.04 1.77 -1.47
N PRO A 198 12.27 0.75 -1.90
CA PRO A 198 11.72 -0.27 -1.00
C PRO A 198 12.85 -1.11 -0.40
N GLN A 199 12.81 -1.35 0.91
CA GLN A 199 13.78 -2.19 1.60
C GLN A 199 13.27 -3.63 1.70
N PHE A 200 14.10 -4.56 1.22
CA PHE A 200 13.84 -6.00 1.32
C PHE A 200 14.80 -6.62 2.34
N ASP A 201 14.30 -7.61 3.08
CA ASP A 201 15.12 -8.43 3.99
C ASP A 201 16.09 -9.36 3.24
N THR A 202 15.91 -9.50 1.92
CA THR A 202 16.68 -10.38 1.04
C THR A 202 17.48 -9.59 0.01
N ASP A 203 18.55 -10.20 -0.50
CA ASP A 203 19.36 -9.69 -1.61
C ASP A 203 18.54 -9.66 -2.91
N VAL A 204 17.79 -8.58 -3.12
CA VAL A 204 17.09 -8.29 -4.37
C VAL A 204 17.95 -7.39 -5.25
N LEU A 205 18.06 -7.68 -6.53
CA LEU A 205 18.67 -6.79 -7.53
C LEU A 205 17.63 -5.75 -7.96
N LEU A 206 17.70 -4.55 -7.38
CA LEU A 206 16.83 -3.44 -7.75
C LEU A 206 17.55 -2.45 -8.66
N ASN A 207 16.94 -2.10 -9.79
CA ASN A 207 17.45 -1.07 -10.69
C ASN A 207 16.45 0.09 -10.81
N PHE A 208 16.87 1.25 -10.32
CA PHE A 208 16.15 2.52 -10.33
C PHE A 208 16.90 3.60 -11.12
N TYR A 209 17.82 3.22 -12.00
CA TYR A 209 18.56 4.15 -12.87
C TYR A 209 17.60 5.06 -13.65
N ASP A 210 17.84 6.37 -13.67
CA ASP A 210 17.00 7.35 -14.38
C ASP A 210 15.51 7.32 -13.94
N THR A 211 15.27 7.10 -12.64
CA THR A 211 13.95 7.27 -11.99
C THR A 211 13.98 8.45 -11.00
N ASN A 212 12.84 8.82 -10.43
CA ASN A 212 12.75 9.79 -9.33
C ASN A 212 12.58 9.15 -7.95
N VAL A 213 12.92 7.85 -7.84
CA VAL A 213 13.03 7.18 -6.56
C VAL A 213 14.20 7.79 -5.77
N CYS A 214 13.98 7.98 -4.48
CA CYS A 214 14.96 8.52 -3.57
C CYS A 214 15.36 7.47 -2.54
N TYR A 215 16.50 7.66 -1.88
CA TYR A 215 16.95 6.78 -0.82
C TYR A 215 17.19 7.53 0.50
N ARG A 216 16.98 6.86 1.63
CA ARG A 216 17.18 7.47 2.95
C ARG A 216 18.66 7.58 3.28
N ARG A 217 19.03 8.71 3.89
CA ARG A 217 20.38 8.89 4.45
C ARG A 217 20.62 7.92 5.59
N GLY A 218 21.82 7.34 5.62
CA GLY A 218 22.24 6.44 6.70
C GLY A 218 21.66 5.02 6.62
N ILE A 219 20.92 4.70 5.56
CA ILE A 219 20.48 3.32 5.27
C ILE A 219 21.48 2.69 4.30
N TYR A 220 21.90 1.47 4.63
CA TYR A 220 22.74 0.68 3.74
C TYR A 220 21.87 0.07 2.64
N TYR A 221 22.26 0.35 1.40
CA TYR A 221 21.66 -0.26 0.22
C TYR A 221 22.64 -1.27 -0.38
N PRO A 222 22.21 -2.48 -0.74
CA PRO A 222 23.08 -3.48 -1.35
C PRO A 222 23.79 -2.93 -2.59
N GLU A 223 25.09 -3.25 -2.79
CA GLU A 223 25.87 -2.82 -3.96
C GLU A 223 25.27 -3.26 -5.31
N LYS A 224 24.47 -4.33 -5.28
CA LYS A 224 23.73 -4.81 -6.44
C LYS A 224 22.69 -3.78 -6.91
N TRP A 225 22.24 -2.88 -6.04
CA TRP A 225 21.20 -1.91 -6.41
C TRP A 225 21.77 -0.83 -7.30
N ILE A 226 21.17 -0.66 -8.47
CA ILE A 226 21.50 0.44 -9.38
C ILE A 226 20.60 1.60 -9.02
N LEU A 227 21.04 2.43 -8.08
CA LEU A 227 20.28 3.58 -7.57
C LEU A 227 20.56 4.85 -8.38
N PRO A 228 19.60 5.80 -8.44
CA PRO A 228 19.85 7.11 -9.01
C PRO A 228 20.88 7.87 -8.15
N HIS A 229 21.98 8.30 -8.77
CA HIS A 229 23.05 9.01 -8.08
C HIS A 229 22.55 10.28 -7.37
N ASN A 230 22.97 10.48 -6.12
CA ASN A 230 22.73 11.69 -5.31
C ASN A 230 21.24 12.08 -5.08
N LYS A 231 20.28 11.16 -5.28
CA LYS A 231 18.85 11.41 -4.96
C LYS A 231 18.50 10.89 -3.56
N TYR A 232 18.62 11.76 -2.56
CA TYR A 232 18.19 11.45 -1.19
C TYR A 232 16.73 11.85 -1.00
N CYS A 233 15.98 11.08 -0.20
CA CYS A 233 14.66 11.52 0.20
C CYS A 233 14.83 12.74 1.10
N GLU A 234 14.44 13.91 0.59
CA GLU A 234 14.32 15.09 1.44
C GLU A 234 13.25 14.79 2.47
N THR A 235 13.63 14.80 3.75
CA THR A 235 12.64 14.94 4.82
C THR A 235 12.00 16.28 4.60
N ILE A 236 10.80 16.31 4.03
CA ILE A 236 10.03 17.53 3.99
C ILE A 236 9.69 17.84 5.45
N ASN A 237 10.43 18.77 6.05
CA ASN A 237 9.92 19.55 7.17
C ASN A 237 8.79 20.40 6.57
N ILE A 238 7.59 19.85 6.51
CA ILE A 238 6.42 20.64 6.14
C ILE A 238 6.13 21.54 7.33
N SER A 239 6.72 22.74 7.34
CA SER A 239 6.01 23.88 7.94
C SER A 239 4.72 24.07 7.13
N PRO A 240 3.54 24.31 7.75
CA PRO A 240 2.24 24.23 7.08
C PRO A 240 1.93 25.23 5.96
N ILE A 241 2.91 25.96 5.38
CA ILE A 241 2.61 27.23 4.70
C ILE A 241 2.83 27.24 3.18
N THR A 242 3.48 26.27 2.54
CA THR A 242 3.66 26.36 1.07
C THR A 242 3.55 25.02 0.36
N MET A 243 2.30 24.56 0.16
CA MET A 243 1.94 23.67 -0.96
C MET A 243 1.08 24.45 -1.97
N GLY A 244 1.53 25.66 -2.30
CA GLY A 244 1.06 26.45 -3.44
C GLY A 244 2.25 26.70 -4.36
N MET A 245 2.02 26.53 -5.67
CA MET A 245 2.94 26.73 -6.80
C MET A 245 3.65 25.47 -7.33
N VAL A 246 2.89 24.65 -8.08
CA VAL A 246 3.39 24.13 -9.36
C VAL A 246 2.45 24.64 -10.45
N ASN A 247 2.93 25.63 -11.20
CA ASN A 247 2.27 26.16 -12.39
C ASN A 247 2.14 25.07 -13.46
N ALA A 248 0.91 24.66 -13.77
CA ALA A 248 0.59 23.92 -14.98
C ALA A 248 0.15 24.89 -16.08
N ASN A 249 1.11 25.54 -16.74
CA ASN A 249 0.90 26.07 -18.08
C ASN A 249 1.38 25.01 -19.08
N THR A 250 0.48 24.11 -19.47
CA THR A 250 0.60 23.40 -20.74
C THR A 250 -0.81 23.18 -21.27
N SER A 251 -1.11 23.90 -22.35
CA SER A 251 -2.34 23.84 -23.12
C SER A 251 -2.70 22.41 -23.53
N MET A 252 -3.80 21.88 -23.00
CA MET A 252 -4.50 20.74 -23.59
C MET A 252 -5.44 21.29 -24.66
N GLY A 253 -5.14 20.94 -25.91
CA GLY A 253 -6.08 21.07 -27.01
C GLY A 253 -7.28 20.16 -26.74
N LEU A 254 -8.46 20.74 -26.98
CA LEU A 254 -9.72 20.05 -27.13
C LEU A 254 -9.59 18.99 -28.22
N ASP A 255 -10.15 17.82 -28.00
CA ASP A 255 -11.06 17.19 -28.95
C ASP A 255 -11.94 16.19 -28.21
N GLU A 256 -13.23 16.40 -28.41
CA GLU A 256 -14.38 15.67 -27.89
C GLU A 256 -14.44 14.26 -28.50
N ASP A 257 -14.93 13.30 -27.72
CA ASP A 257 -16.01 12.39 -28.13
C ASP A 257 -16.30 11.45 -26.95
N GLU A 258 -17.35 11.84 -26.23
CA GLU A 258 -18.03 11.12 -25.15
C GLU A 258 -18.88 9.96 -25.69
N GLU A 259 -19.49 9.25 -24.72
CA GLU A 259 -20.45 8.14 -24.78
C GLU A 259 -19.80 6.75 -24.65
N ASP A 260 -20.01 5.97 -23.60
CA ASP A 260 -21.15 5.89 -22.68
C ASP A 260 -20.68 5.14 -21.40
N ASP A 261 -20.63 5.80 -20.23
CA ASP A 261 -20.35 5.16 -18.92
C ASP A 261 -21.40 5.61 -17.90
N LYS A 262 -22.54 4.90 -17.89
CA LYS A 262 -23.72 5.20 -17.07
C LYS A 262 -23.62 4.66 -15.64
N ASP A 263 -22.63 5.10 -14.86
CA ASP A 263 -22.62 4.77 -13.42
C ASP A 263 -22.10 5.87 -12.48
N TYR A 264 -21.99 7.11 -12.98
CA TYR A 264 -21.60 8.27 -12.16
C TYR A 264 -22.58 9.44 -12.23
N ARG A 265 -23.72 9.29 -12.92
CA ARG A 265 -24.71 10.36 -13.11
C ARG A 265 -25.80 10.32 -12.02
N CYS A 266 -26.21 11.49 -11.56
CA CYS A 266 -27.29 11.69 -10.60
C CYS A 266 -28.14 12.91 -10.98
N GLY A 267 -29.28 13.10 -10.31
CA GLY A 267 -30.21 14.18 -10.60
C GLY A 267 -31.53 13.68 -11.17
N LYS A 268 -32.40 14.60 -11.58
CA LYS A 268 -33.80 14.34 -12.01
C LYS A 268 -34.01 13.17 -12.97
N ASN A 269 -33.04 12.89 -13.84
CA ASN A 269 -33.13 11.82 -14.85
C ASN A 269 -32.32 10.55 -14.50
N TYR A 270 -31.49 10.58 -13.45
CA TYR A 270 -30.53 9.52 -13.13
C TYR A 270 -30.64 8.99 -11.69
N GLY A 271 -31.42 9.65 -10.82
CA GLY A 271 -31.67 9.21 -9.45
C GLY A 271 -30.60 9.68 -8.47
N ILE A 272 -30.56 9.03 -7.30
CA ILE A 272 -29.66 9.38 -6.20
C ILE A 272 -28.29 8.71 -6.35
N CYS A 273 -27.27 9.26 -5.69
CA CYS A 273 -25.95 8.65 -5.65
C CYS A 273 -25.87 7.40 -4.76
N ALA A 274 -25.19 6.36 -5.23
CA ALA A 274 -24.89 5.16 -4.44
C ALA A 274 -23.95 5.48 -3.26
N ASN A 275 -24.02 4.70 -2.17
CA ASN A 275 -23.16 4.82 -0.97
C ASN A 275 -23.20 6.18 -0.25
N GLN A 276 -24.38 6.82 -0.16
CA GLN A 276 -24.55 8.07 0.59
C GLN A 276 -23.73 9.26 0.03
N GLY A 277 -23.39 9.23 -1.27
CA GLY A 277 -22.66 10.30 -1.95
C GLY A 277 -23.51 11.55 -2.24
N CYS A 278 -22.83 12.64 -2.56
CA CYS A 278 -23.43 13.92 -2.90
C CYS A 278 -23.63 14.03 -4.42
N CYS A 279 -24.70 14.70 -4.84
CA CYS A 279 -24.99 14.94 -6.25
C CYS A 279 -24.64 16.38 -6.60
N SER A 280 -23.59 16.59 -7.40
CA SER A 280 -23.17 17.94 -7.81
C SER A 280 -24.22 18.61 -8.70
N LYS A 281 -24.14 19.93 -8.86
CA LYS A 281 -24.98 20.70 -9.79
C LYS A 281 -24.92 20.24 -11.25
N TYR A 282 -23.84 19.56 -11.61
CA TYR A 282 -23.61 19.00 -12.94
C TYR A 282 -24.21 17.60 -13.14
N GLY A 283 -24.85 17.04 -12.10
CA GLY A 283 -25.49 15.73 -12.17
C GLY A 283 -24.49 14.58 -12.13
N TYR A 284 -23.43 14.73 -11.33
CA TYR A 284 -22.42 13.69 -11.06
C TYR A 284 -22.27 13.41 -9.57
N CYS A 285 -22.07 12.14 -9.23
CA CYS A 285 -21.87 11.67 -7.87
C CYS A 285 -20.44 11.86 -7.37
N GLY A 286 -20.28 12.35 -6.13
CA GLY A 286 -18.97 12.49 -5.49
C GLY A 286 -19.08 12.77 -3.99
N THR A 287 -17.93 12.88 -3.31
CA THR A 287 -17.84 13.09 -1.85
C THR A 287 -17.00 14.31 -1.46
N SER A 288 -16.52 15.09 -2.44
CA SER A 288 -15.76 16.31 -2.15
C SER A 288 -16.66 17.50 -1.82
N ASP A 289 -16.08 18.55 -1.24
CA ASP A 289 -16.80 19.79 -0.92
C ASP A 289 -17.41 20.47 -2.18
N ASP A 290 -16.81 20.27 -3.35
CA ASP A 290 -17.36 20.71 -4.66
C ASP A 290 -18.62 19.95 -5.08
N HIS A 291 -18.84 18.74 -4.56
CA HIS A 291 -20.02 17.92 -4.82
C HIS A 291 -21.07 18.04 -3.72
N CYS A 292 -20.64 18.30 -2.48
CA CYS A 292 -21.46 18.19 -1.28
C CYS A 292 -21.93 19.53 -0.72
N SER A 293 -21.25 20.65 -1.02
CA SER A 293 -21.65 21.95 -0.49
C SER A 293 -22.89 22.50 -1.20
N VAL A 294 -23.86 23.01 -0.43
CA VAL A 294 -25.01 23.75 -0.99
C VAL A 294 -24.58 25.07 -1.64
N GLU A 295 -23.50 25.71 -1.17
CA GLU A 295 -22.92 26.88 -1.86
C GLU A 295 -22.42 26.53 -3.26
N ASN A 296 -22.02 25.27 -3.49
CA ASN A 296 -21.63 24.74 -4.79
C ASN A 296 -22.82 24.11 -5.56
N GLU A 297 -24.04 24.46 -5.17
CA GLU A 297 -25.31 24.03 -5.78
C GLU A 297 -25.49 22.49 -5.80
N CYS A 298 -25.07 21.80 -4.74
CA CYS A 298 -25.38 20.38 -4.56
C CYS A 298 -26.89 20.11 -4.63
N GLN A 299 -27.29 19.10 -5.41
CA GLN A 299 -28.68 18.73 -5.63
C GLN A 299 -29.22 17.91 -4.44
N THR A 300 -29.84 18.60 -3.49
CA THR A 300 -30.35 18.04 -2.22
C THR A 300 -31.41 16.95 -2.37
N ASP A 301 -32.16 16.96 -3.48
CA ASP A 301 -33.14 15.92 -3.83
C ASP A 301 -32.49 14.59 -4.28
N TYR A 302 -31.19 14.61 -4.62
CA TYR A 302 -30.49 13.48 -5.26
C TYR A 302 -29.15 13.09 -4.59
N GLY A 303 -28.77 13.73 -3.48
CA GLY A 303 -27.56 13.41 -2.74
C GLY A 303 -27.52 14.04 -1.35
N ILE A 304 -26.55 13.63 -0.53
CA ILE A 304 -26.42 14.07 0.87
C ILE A 304 -25.56 15.35 0.92
N CYS A 305 -26.17 16.50 0.68
CA CYS A 305 -25.47 17.79 0.73
C CYS A 305 -25.27 18.29 2.17
N TYR A 306 -24.41 19.28 2.35
CA TYR A 306 -24.27 19.99 3.61
C TYR A 306 -24.17 21.51 3.39
N ASP A 307 -24.56 22.26 4.40
CA ASP A 307 -24.45 23.72 4.48
C ASP A 307 -23.58 24.09 5.70
N ILE A 308 -23.10 25.33 5.76
CA ILE A 308 -22.26 25.82 6.87
C ILE A 308 -23.10 26.74 7.76
N ASP A 309 -23.19 26.41 9.05
CA ASP A 309 -23.92 27.23 10.01
C ASP A 309 -23.17 28.53 10.37
N ILE A 310 -23.87 29.42 11.07
CA ILE A 310 -23.32 30.71 11.54
C ILE A 310 -22.09 30.57 12.46
N ASN A 311 -21.78 29.36 12.94
CA ASN A 311 -20.64 29.03 13.78
C ASN A 311 -19.53 28.27 13.01
N GLY A 312 -19.68 28.05 11.69
CA GLY A 312 -18.71 27.36 10.84
C GLY A 312 -18.81 25.82 10.81
N ASN A 313 -19.88 25.23 11.35
CA ASN A 313 -20.07 23.77 11.36
C ASN A 313 -20.83 23.29 10.12
N LYS A 314 -20.45 22.12 9.58
CA LYS A 314 -21.18 21.46 8.48
C LYS A 314 -22.47 20.83 9.00
N ILE A 315 -23.62 21.24 8.46
CA ILE A 315 -24.95 20.70 8.74
C ILE A 315 -25.47 20.00 7.49
N THR A 316 -25.84 18.72 7.60
CA THR A 316 -26.40 17.95 6.47
C THR A 316 -27.79 18.44 6.08
N VAL A 317 -28.01 18.64 4.78
CA VAL A 317 -29.26 19.06 4.17
C VAL A 317 -29.48 18.28 2.87
N GLY A 318 -30.51 17.45 2.80
CA GLY A 318 -30.79 16.57 1.65
C GLY A 318 -31.48 15.27 2.08
N VAL A 319 -31.80 14.40 1.12
CA VAL A 319 -32.51 13.13 1.41
C VAL A 319 -31.59 12.16 2.17
N GLY A 320 -31.62 12.25 3.50
CA GLY A 320 -31.42 11.12 4.38
C GLY A 320 -32.77 10.49 4.66
N HIS A 321 -32.95 9.20 4.34
CA HIS A 321 -34.01 8.44 5.00
C HIS A 321 -33.61 6.98 5.21
N ASP A 322 -33.66 6.61 6.49
CA ASP A 322 -34.02 5.28 6.95
C ASP A 322 -35.18 4.71 6.13
N THR A 323 -35.08 3.44 5.77
CA THR A 323 -36.19 2.65 5.24
C THR A 323 -37.37 2.67 6.21
N VAL A 324 -38.45 3.38 5.87
CA VAL A 324 -39.74 3.22 6.55
C VAL A 324 -40.52 2.10 5.86
N SER A 325 -40.61 0.98 6.59
CA SER A 325 -41.55 -0.10 6.38
C SER A 325 -42.99 0.42 6.23
N LYS A 326 -43.71 -0.19 5.29
CA LYS A 326 -45.12 0.01 5.00
C LYS A 326 -45.99 0.12 6.26
N THR A 327 -46.84 1.13 6.26
CA THR A 327 -48.08 1.20 7.03
C THR A 327 -49.04 0.09 6.61
N SER A 328 -49.53 -0.66 7.58
CA SER A 328 -50.86 -1.28 7.58
C SER A 328 -51.27 -1.44 9.05
N GLU A 329 -52.37 -0.77 9.41
CA GLU A 329 -53.13 -0.95 10.66
C GLU A 329 -53.58 -2.43 10.76
N THR A 330 -53.81 -3.09 11.90
CA THR A 330 -54.61 -2.71 13.09
C THR A 330 -54.36 -3.69 14.27
N GLU A 331 -54.71 -3.22 15.49
CA GLU A 331 -55.20 -3.97 16.69
C GLU A 331 -54.26 -4.62 17.76
N THR A 332 -54.02 -3.82 18.81
CA THR A 332 -54.21 -4.01 20.29
C THR A 332 -53.89 -5.31 21.08
N LYS A 333 -53.17 -5.05 22.20
CA LYS A 333 -53.15 -5.67 23.58
C LYS A 333 -52.58 -7.12 23.69
N SER A 334 -51.84 -7.57 24.72
CA SER A 334 -51.61 -7.15 26.11
C SER A 334 -50.46 -7.98 26.75
N GLU A 335 -49.79 -7.38 27.75
CA GLU A 335 -49.08 -7.89 28.96
C GLU A 335 -48.44 -9.30 29.11
N SER A 336 -47.24 -9.26 29.73
CA SER A 336 -46.72 -10.07 30.87
C SER A 336 -45.43 -10.92 30.64
N LYS A 337 -44.51 -10.76 31.60
CA LYS A 337 -43.31 -11.59 31.93
C LYS A 337 -43.71 -12.59 33.07
N PRO A 338 -42.83 -13.47 33.63
CA PRO A 338 -41.56 -14.09 33.19
C PRO A 338 -41.50 -15.64 33.46
N VAL A 339 -40.31 -16.26 33.30
CA VAL A 339 -39.69 -17.33 34.15
C VAL A 339 -39.31 -18.70 33.49
N THR A 340 -37.98 -18.93 33.44
CA THR A 340 -37.09 -20.13 33.60
C THR A 340 -37.01 -21.34 32.65
N ASN A 341 -35.74 -21.58 32.27
CA ASN A 341 -34.86 -22.77 32.30
C ASN A 341 -35.09 -24.02 31.43
N GLU A 342 -34.03 -24.28 30.62
CA GLU A 342 -33.32 -25.54 30.31
C GLU A 342 -34.13 -26.76 29.81
N ASN A 343 -33.70 -27.60 28.86
CA ASN A 343 -32.46 -27.85 28.10
C ASN A 343 -32.86 -28.85 26.97
N THR A 344 -32.28 -28.77 25.77
CA THR A 344 -31.64 -29.89 25.02
C THR A 344 -31.45 -29.62 23.51
N ASN A 345 -30.18 -29.62 23.09
CA ASN A 345 -29.55 -30.10 21.84
C ASN A 345 -30.28 -29.99 20.47
N VAL A 346 -29.63 -29.40 19.46
CA VAL A 346 -28.70 -30.05 18.49
C VAL A 346 -28.09 -28.98 17.54
N ASN A 347 -26.79 -29.14 17.22
CA ASN A 347 -25.97 -28.58 16.11
C ASN A 347 -26.51 -27.41 15.26
N SER A 348 -25.74 -26.32 15.20
CA SER A 348 -25.41 -25.63 13.94
C SER A 348 -24.28 -24.62 14.14
N SER A 349 -23.36 -24.60 13.19
CA SER A 349 -22.47 -23.51 12.78
C SER A 349 -22.82 -22.11 13.34
N GLN A 350 -21.85 -21.47 13.99
CA GLN A 350 -21.86 -20.03 14.24
C GLN A 350 -20.69 -19.36 13.49
N THR A 351 -21.08 -18.63 12.45
CA THR A 351 -20.38 -17.48 11.89
C THR A 351 -20.51 -16.31 12.87
N GLU A 352 -19.40 -15.83 13.44
CA GLU A 352 -19.39 -14.56 14.18
C GLU A 352 -18.99 -13.42 13.23
N ASN A 353 -19.91 -12.46 13.09
CA ASN A 353 -19.73 -11.19 12.40
C ASN A 353 -18.56 -10.39 12.99
N THR A 354 -17.50 -10.20 12.20
CA THR A 354 -16.50 -9.15 12.43
C THR A 354 -16.89 -7.95 11.57
N SER A 355 -17.24 -6.84 12.22
CA SER A 355 -17.46 -5.52 11.63
C SER A 355 -16.26 -5.11 10.76
N GLU A 356 -16.50 -4.79 9.48
CA GLU A 356 -15.49 -4.37 8.52
C GLU A 356 -14.91 -2.96 8.77
N ASP A 357 -15.25 -2.32 9.89
CA ASP A 357 -14.90 -0.90 10.15
C ASP A 357 -13.91 -0.66 11.30
N TYR A 358 -13.37 -1.70 11.96
CA TYR A 358 -12.47 -1.59 13.15
C TYR A 358 -13.01 -0.70 14.30
N ARG A 359 -14.29 -0.33 14.27
CA ARG A 359 -14.98 0.48 15.29
C ARG A 359 -15.51 -0.40 16.40
N CYS A 360 -15.48 0.14 17.62
CA CYS A 360 -16.01 -0.49 18.82
C CYS A 360 -16.61 0.56 19.76
N GLY A 361 -17.32 0.12 20.78
CA GLY A 361 -17.99 1.02 21.72
C GLY A 361 -19.50 0.99 21.54
N LYS A 362 -20.18 1.81 22.35
CA LYS A 362 -21.65 1.93 22.33
C LYS A 362 -22.15 2.24 20.91
N GLY A 363 -22.93 1.32 20.33
CA GLY A 363 -23.46 1.42 18.97
C GLY A 363 -22.63 0.76 17.86
N TYR A 364 -21.39 0.34 18.14
CA TYR A 364 -20.48 -0.27 17.15
C TYR A 364 -20.04 -1.70 17.50
N GLY A 365 -20.40 -2.19 18.69
CA GLY A 365 -20.09 -3.56 19.11
C GLY A 365 -18.71 -3.71 19.75
N SER A 366 -18.31 -4.95 19.98
CA SER A 366 -17.03 -5.28 20.61
C SER A 366 -15.95 -5.57 19.58
N CYS A 367 -14.71 -5.29 19.94
CA CYS A 367 -13.56 -5.75 19.20
C CYS A 367 -13.48 -7.27 19.19
N GLY A 368 -12.91 -7.81 18.11
CA GLY A 368 -12.62 -9.24 17.98
C GLY A 368 -11.76 -9.74 19.14
N LYS A 369 -11.83 -11.05 19.41
CA LYS A 369 -11.18 -11.71 20.56
C LYS A 369 -9.70 -11.31 20.70
N GLY A 370 -9.34 -10.72 21.84
CA GLY A 370 -7.98 -10.30 22.18
C GLY A 370 -7.63 -8.84 21.84
N TYR A 371 -8.53 -8.11 21.15
CA TYR A 371 -8.33 -6.69 20.83
C TYR A 371 -8.95 -5.79 21.89
N CYS A 372 -8.31 -4.65 22.12
CA CYS A 372 -8.74 -3.61 23.05
C CYS A 372 -9.55 -2.55 22.32
N CYS A 373 -10.56 -2.00 22.99
CA CYS A 373 -11.34 -0.88 22.47
C CYS A 373 -10.85 0.43 23.08
N SER A 374 -10.29 1.34 22.29
CA SER A 374 -9.82 2.65 22.80
C SER A 374 -10.99 3.53 23.25
N LYS A 375 -10.74 4.58 24.05
CA LYS A 375 -11.78 5.58 24.41
C LYS A 375 -12.42 6.28 23.21
N TYR A 376 -11.78 6.22 22.05
CA TYR A 376 -12.26 6.83 20.80
C TYR A 376 -13.08 5.85 19.94
N GLY A 377 -13.31 4.63 20.42
CA GLY A 377 -14.16 3.65 19.77
C GLY A 377 -13.50 2.95 18.58
N TRP A 378 -12.23 2.59 18.74
CA TRP A 378 -11.43 1.86 17.75
C TRP A 378 -10.75 0.64 18.37
N CYS A 379 -10.63 -0.44 17.59
CA CYS A 379 -9.98 -1.68 17.99
C CYS A 379 -8.48 -1.67 17.73
N GLY A 380 -7.68 -2.10 18.71
CA GLY A 380 -6.22 -2.20 18.59
C GLY A 380 -5.56 -2.97 19.72
N LEU A 381 -4.22 -3.11 19.66
CA LEU A 381 -3.43 -3.94 20.58
C LEU A 381 -2.31 -3.19 21.32
N THR A 382 -2.14 -1.88 21.08
CA THR A 382 -1.08 -1.07 21.69
C THR A 382 -1.58 -0.33 22.93
N ALA A 383 -0.68 0.32 23.68
CA ALA A 383 -1.03 1.05 24.89
C ALA A 383 -2.14 2.10 24.65
N ASP A 384 -2.14 2.78 23.50
CA ASP A 384 -3.14 3.78 23.15
C ASP A 384 -4.58 3.21 23.07
N PHE A 385 -4.70 1.89 22.87
CA PHE A 385 -5.97 1.17 22.79
C PHE A 385 -6.25 0.36 24.06
N CYS A 386 -5.21 -0.18 24.70
CA CYS A 386 -5.30 -1.15 25.78
C CYS A 386 -5.06 -0.59 27.19
N ASP A 387 -4.62 0.66 27.33
CA ASP A 387 -4.32 1.26 28.63
C ASP A 387 -5.58 1.25 29.54
N PRO A 388 -5.50 0.71 30.77
CA PRO A 388 -6.64 0.59 31.68
C PRO A 388 -7.35 1.92 31.99
N LYS A 389 -6.69 3.07 31.84
CA LYS A 389 -7.29 4.38 32.10
C LYS A 389 -8.20 4.85 30.97
N SER A 390 -8.00 4.35 29.75
CA SER A 390 -8.68 4.84 28.55
C SER A 390 -9.33 3.75 27.71
N CYS A 391 -9.11 2.47 28.02
CA CYS A 391 -9.70 1.38 27.27
C CYS A 391 -11.12 1.05 27.77
N GLN A 392 -12.04 0.82 26.82
CA GLN A 392 -13.44 0.47 27.08
C GLN A 392 -13.60 -1.04 27.28
N ASN A 393 -13.50 -1.49 28.53
CA ASN A 393 -13.55 -2.92 28.91
C ASN A 393 -14.83 -3.64 28.47
N GLU A 394 -15.95 -2.93 28.30
CA GLU A 394 -17.22 -3.50 27.82
C GLU A 394 -17.17 -3.93 26.35
N TYR A 395 -16.22 -3.39 25.57
CA TYR A 395 -16.15 -3.56 24.12
C TYR A 395 -14.78 -4.08 23.65
N GLY A 396 -13.88 -4.49 24.55
CA GLY A 396 -12.56 -5.02 24.22
C GLY A 396 -11.80 -5.52 25.45
N THR A 397 -10.70 -6.26 25.24
CA THR A 397 -9.92 -6.87 26.32
C THR A 397 -8.82 -5.94 26.84
N CYS A 398 -9.15 -5.00 27.72
CA CYS A 398 -8.15 -4.03 28.22
C CYS A 398 -7.12 -4.64 29.17
N TRP A 399 -5.97 -3.98 29.31
CA TRP A 399 -4.94 -4.42 30.24
C TRP A 399 -5.33 -4.15 31.69
N SER A 400 -4.97 -5.07 32.59
CA SER A 400 -5.26 -4.94 34.03
C SER A 400 -4.39 -3.89 34.73
N LYS A 401 -3.20 -3.58 34.16
CA LYS A 401 -2.27 -2.52 34.57
C LYS A 401 -1.48 -2.04 33.35
N SER A 402 -1.24 -0.74 33.20
CA SER A 402 -0.35 -0.22 32.15
C SER A 402 1.07 -0.78 32.38
N PRO A 403 1.71 -1.41 31.38
CA PRO A 403 3.04 -1.96 31.55
C PRO A 403 4.05 -0.82 31.79
N THR A 404 4.67 -0.80 32.97
CA THR A 404 5.87 -0.01 33.24
C THR A 404 6.98 -0.47 32.30
N THR A 405 7.42 0.44 31.41
CA THR A 405 8.58 0.33 30.50
C THR A 405 9.18 -1.07 30.43
N VAL A 406 8.61 -1.91 29.56
CA VAL A 406 9.12 -3.26 29.35
C VAL A 406 10.45 -3.16 28.63
N VAL A 407 11.53 -3.51 29.32
CA VAL A 407 12.78 -3.90 28.70
C VAL A 407 12.50 -5.21 27.95
N ILE A 408 12.46 -5.15 26.62
CA ILE A 408 12.36 -6.30 25.72
C ILE A 408 13.70 -7.06 25.76
N LYS A 409 13.92 -7.87 26.79
CA LYS A 409 15.07 -8.78 26.81
C LYS A 409 14.86 -9.87 25.76
N ASN A 410 15.94 -10.18 25.03
CA ASN A 410 16.07 -11.33 24.10
C ASN A 410 15.58 -11.11 22.66
N VAL A 411 15.94 -9.99 22.03
CA VAL A 411 16.00 -9.92 20.56
C VAL A 411 17.45 -10.21 20.15
N PRO A 412 17.72 -11.32 19.42
CA PRO A 412 19.08 -11.69 19.04
C PRO A 412 19.83 -10.54 18.36
N GLY A 413 21.01 -10.21 18.89
CA GLY A 413 21.87 -9.15 18.37
C GLY A 413 21.49 -7.72 18.78
N ARG A 414 20.39 -7.50 19.51
CA ARG A 414 20.00 -6.16 20.00
C ARG A 414 20.50 -5.89 21.41
N CYS A 415 20.79 -4.62 21.70
CA CYS A 415 21.26 -4.15 22.99
C CYS A 415 20.82 -2.70 23.26
N GLY A 416 21.04 -2.21 24.48
CA GLY A 416 20.67 -0.87 24.93
C GLY A 416 19.53 -0.91 25.96
N LEU A 417 19.05 0.28 26.36
CA LEU A 417 18.08 0.46 27.45
C LEU A 417 16.85 -0.46 27.36
N GLN A 418 16.39 -0.75 26.13
CA GLN A 418 15.24 -1.60 25.88
C GLN A 418 15.58 -3.09 25.65
N TYR A 419 16.83 -3.45 25.38
CA TYR A 419 17.19 -4.81 24.91
C TYR A 419 18.23 -5.52 25.78
N GLY A 420 18.86 -4.82 26.72
CA GLY A 420 19.87 -5.37 27.62
C GLY A 420 21.28 -5.31 27.06
N ASN A 421 22.19 -6.08 27.66
CA ASN A 421 23.61 -6.04 27.38
C ASN A 421 24.01 -7.01 26.26
N CYS A 422 25.04 -6.65 25.53
CA CYS A 422 25.68 -7.56 24.59
C CYS A 422 26.39 -8.72 25.29
N PRO A 423 26.60 -9.84 24.56
CA PRO A 423 27.45 -10.94 25.02
C PRO A 423 28.86 -10.47 25.39
N GLU A 424 29.53 -11.23 26.26
CA GLU A 424 30.86 -10.88 26.74
C GLU A 424 31.86 -10.69 25.59
N GLY A 425 32.60 -9.58 25.60
CA GLY A 425 33.53 -9.21 24.53
C GLY A 425 32.92 -8.41 23.37
N TYR A 426 31.60 -8.19 23.33
CA TYR A 426 30.92 -7.40 22.29
C TYR A 426 30.53 -6.00 22.78
N CYS A 427 30.47 -5.07 21.83
CA CYS A 427 30.11 -3.67 22.01
C CYS A 427 28.67 -3.44 21.59
N CYS A 428 27.98 -2.58 22.31
CA CYS A 428 26.64 -2.15 21.92
C CYS A 428 26.74 -0.86 21.11
N SER A 429 26.42 -0.88 19.82
CA SER A 429 26.46 0.34 19.00
C SER A 429 25.41 1.35 19.44
N ARG A 430 25.55 2.63 19.04
CA ARG A 430 24.59 3.72 19.28
C ARG A 430 23.19 3.45 18.73
N TYR A 431 23.04 2.44 17.87
CA TYR A 431 21.79 2.01 17.25
C TYR A 431 21.18 0.77 17.92
N GLY A 432 21.81 0.28 18.99
CA GLY A 432 21.30 -0.82 19.81
C GLY A 432 21.54 -2.18 19.19
N TRP A 433 22.73 -2.40 18.62
CA TRP A 433 23.17 -3.68 18.07
C TRP A 433 24.51 -4.14 18.63
N CYS A 434 24.68 -5.44 18.83
CA CYS A 434 25.91 -6.05 19.30
C CYS A 434 26.88 -6.36 18.17
N GLY A 435 28.14 -5.95 18.33
CA GLY A 435 29.21 -6.23 17.38
C GLY A 435 30.60 -5.98 17.98
N SER A 436 31.65 -6.48 17.35
CA SER A 436 33.04 -6.42 17.86
C SER A 436 33.98 -5.53 17.02
N SER A 437 33.52 -4.98 15.89
CA SER A 437 34.31 -4.06 15.07
C SER A 437 34.28 -2.62 15.60
N ASP A 438 35.21 -1.78 15.15
CA ASP A 438 35.31 -0.37 15.57
C ASP A 438 34.04 0.45 15.33
N THR A 439 33.22 0.06 14.35
CA THR A 439 31.91 0.66 14.11
C THR A 439 30.92 0.48 15.27
N TYR A 440 31.07 -0.57 16.08
CA TYR A 440 30.29 -0.84 17.29
C TYR A 440 31.04 -0.41 18.54
N CYS A 441 32.36 -0.55 18.54
CA CYS A 441 33.21 -0.41 19.72
C CYS A 441 33.82 0.98 19.90
N SER A 442 33.89 1.82 18.86
CA SER A 442 34.45 3.17 18.97
C SER A 442 33.74 3.99 20.05
N ALA A 443 34.51 4.73 20.85
CA ALA A 443 34.01 5.47 22.01
C ALA A 443 32.84 6.42 21.72
N ARG A 444 32.75 6.96 20.49
CA ARG A 444 31.65 7.85 20.06
C ARG A 444 30.37 7.13 19.64
N ASN A 445 30.47 5.84 19.30
CA ASN A 445 29.38 5.07 18.73
C ASN A 445 28.98 3.87 19.59
N CYS A 446 29.52 3.75 20.80
CA CYS A 446 29.27 2.63 21.70
C CYS A 446 28.47 3.08 22.93
N GLN A 447 27.36 2.40 23.21
CA GLN A 447 26.52 2.62 24.38
C GLN A 447 27.18 2.04 25.64
N VAL A 448 27.79 2.92 26.41
CA VAL A 448 28.41 2.60 27.70
C VAL A 448 27.36 1.99 28.64
N GLY A 449 27.70 0.86 29.26
CA GLY A 449 26.80 0.11 30.16
C GLY A 449 26.07 -1.07 29.50
N TYR A 450 26.05 -1.16 28.16
CA TYR A 450 25.41 -2.25 27.41
C TYR A 450 26.39 -3.08 26.57
N GLY A 451 27.70 -2.79 26.60
CA GLY A 451 28.77 -3.53 25.93
C GLY A 451 30.16 -2.97 26.25
N LYS A 452 31.23 -3.57 25.73
CA LYS A 452 32.63 -3.26 26.08
C LYS A 452 33.30 -2.27 25.11
N CYS A 453 33.07 -0.97 25.28
CA CYS A 453 33.55 0.07 24.36
C CYS A 453 35.08 0.30 24.41
N ASN A 454 35.69 0.59 23.24
CA ASN A 454 37.11 0.92 23.05
C ASN A 454 37.40 2.38 23.46
N ASN A 455 37.33 2.62 24.77
CA ASN A 455 38.14 3.51 25.58
C ASN A 455 37.46 3.63 26.94
N SER A 456 37.81 2.72 27.83
CA SER A 456 37.77 2.97 29.26
C SER A 456 38.87 4.00 29.55
N ASN A 457 38.53 5.07 30.27
CA ASN A 457 39.41 6.16 30.77
C ASN A 457 39.38 7.45 29.93
N ASN A 458 38.27 8.19 30.00
CA ASN A 458 38.25 9.50 30.65
C ASN A 458 36.83 10.04 30.68
N GLU A 459 36.45 10.58 31.84
CA GLU A 459 35.29 11.45 32.00
C GLU A 459 35.34 12.54 30.92
N VAL A 460 34.34 12.63 30.05
CA VAL A 460 34.17 13.82 29.22
C VAL A 460 32.71 14.22 29.20
N LEU A 461 32.47 15.22 30.03
CA LEU A 461 31.40 16.20 30.06
C LEU A 461 30.68 16.31 28.71
N VAL A 462 29.37 16.02 28.70
CA VAL A 462 28.51 16.39 27.57
C VAL A 462 28.45 17.91 27.54
N ASP A 463 29.01 18.50 26.49
CA ASP A 463 29.02 19.94 26.27
C ASP A 463 27.58 20.42 26.04
N ASP A 464 27.08 21.15 27.02
CA ASP A 464 25.71 21.65 27.09
C ASP A 464 25.53 22.97 26.32
N THR A 465 26.58 23.44 25.62
CA THR A 465 26.54 24.60 24.73
C THR A 465 26.14 24.25 23.28
N VAL A 466 26.12 22.96 22.92
CA VAL A 466 25.81 22.49 21.55
C VAL A 466 24.33 22.70 21.21
N ILE A 467 24.05 23.40 20.10
CA ILE A 467 22.69 23.56 19.56
C ILE A 467 22.26 22.26 18.88
N ARG A 468 21.07 21.75 19.22
CA ARG A 468 20.54 20.49 18.68
C ARG A 468 19.28 20.70 17.85
N ASP A 469 19.24 20.06 16.70
CA ASP A 469 18.14 20.09 15.72
C ASP A 469 17.15 18.92 15.90
N ASP A 470 17.44 17.98 16.80
CA ASP A 470 16.55 16.87 17.18
C ASP A 470 15.46 17.24 18.20
N GLY A 471 15.35 18.54 18.53
CA GLY A 471 14.32 19.09 19.41
C GLY A 471 14.54 18.84 20.90
N ARG A 472 15.68 18.23 21.30
CA ARG A 472 15.99 17.94 22.70
C ARG A 472 16.98 18.95 23.29
N CYS A 473 16.73 19.34 24.53
CA CYS A 473 17.52 20.35 25.24
C CYS A 473 17.63 20.07 26.73
N GLY A 474 18.54 20.78 27.38
CA GLY A 474 18.75 20.76 28.83
C GLY A 474 20.16 20.31 29.22
N LYS A 475 20.43 20.33 30.52
CA LYS A 475 21.74 20.03 31.10
C LYS A 475 22.25 18.66 30.67
N GLY A 476 23.46 18.62 30.10
CA GLY A 476 24.06 17.39 29.58
C GLY A 476 23.38 16.84 28.31
N ILE A 477 22.55 17.64 27.66
CA ILE A 477 21.89 17.31 26.39
C ILE A 477 22.26 18.35 25.33
N GLY A 478 22.07 19.65 25.58
CA GLY A 478 22.37 20.75 24.64
C GLY A 478 21.34 21.89 24.70
N ARG A 479 21.47 22.87 23.80
CA ARG A 479 20.61 24.06 23.70
C ARG A 479 19.64 23.96 22.53
N CYS A 480 18.52 24.66 22.65
CA CYS A 480 17.58 24.85 21.56
C CYS A 480 18.10 25.84 20.51
N PRO A 481 17.65 25.72 19.24
CA PRO A 481 17.91 26.71 18.21
C PRO A 481 17.41 28.11 18.57
N THR A 482 18.03 29.14 18.00
CA THR A 482 17.70 30.56 18.23
C THR A 482 16.21 30.83 18.00
N GLY A 483 15.58 31.61 18.87
CA GLY A 483 14.15 31.91 18.82
C GLY A 483 13.23 30.82 19.40
N THR A 484 13.78 29.81 20.09
CA THR A 484 13.00 28.71 20.69
C THR A 484 13.38 28.47 22.16
N CYS A 485 12.42 27.96 22.94
CA CYS A 485 12.52 27.82 24.39
C CYS A 485 12.68 26.35 24.81
N CYS A 486 13.47 26.10 25.85
CA CYS A 486 13.63 24.74 26.39
C CYS A 486 12.64 24.49 27.53
N SER A 487 11.65 23.64 27.33
CA SER A 487 10.66 23.30 28.36
C SER A 487 11.27 22.53 29.54
N LYS A 488 10.57 22.44 30.67
CA LYS A 488 10.98 21.61 31.83
C LYS A 488 11.17 20.12 31.51
N TYR A 489 10.62 19.66 30.40
CA TYR A 489 10.71 18.26 29.96
C TYR A 489 11.86 18.01 28.96
N GLY A 490 12.67 19.03 28.69
CA GLY A 490 13.86 18.91 27.83
C GLY A 490 13.53 18.88 26.34
N TRP A 491 12.53 19.67 25.94
CA TRP A 491 12.09 19.83 24.56
C TRP A 491 12.05 21.29 24.12
N CYS A 492 12.44 21.55 22.88
CA CYS A 492 12.43 22.86 22.25
C CYS A 492 11.05 23.21 21.68
N GLY A 493 10.58 24.44 21.92
CA GLY A 493 9.31 24.93 21.37
C GLY A 493 9.05 26.40 21.70
N ASN A 494 8.01 26.99 21.10
CA ASN A 494 7.82 28.45 21.06
C ASN A 494 6.53 28.93 21.74
N SER A 495 5.74 28.03 22.32
CA SER A 495 4.50 28.40 23.01
C SER A 495 4.75 28.72 24.49
N ILE A 496 3.78 29.35 25.15
CA ILE A 496 3.84 29.68 26.59
C ILE A 496 4.15 28.45 27.46
N ALA A 497 3.71 27.25 27.05
CA ALA A 497 4.01 26.00 27.77
C ALA A 497 5.50 25.61 27.75
N TYR A 498 6.26 26.11 26.78
CA TYR A 498 7.70 25.87 26.63
C TYR A 498 8.52 27.06 27.13
N CYS A 499 8.04 28.27 26.86
CA CYS A 499 8.74 29.52 27.12
C CYS A 499 8.45 30.12 28.48
N GLY A 500 7.31 29.79 29.09
CA GLY A 500 6.92 30.35 30.38
C GLY A 500 7.88 29.92 31.48
N THR A 501 8.54 30.88 32.12
CA THR A 501 9.35 30.64 33.33
C THR A 501 8.52 29.99 34.45
N LYS A 502 7.25 30.39 34.61
CA LYS A 502 6.29 29.74 35.54
C LYS A 502 5.95 28.29 35.15
N GLU A 503 6.06 27.94 33.88
CA GLU A 503 5.83 26.59 33.36
C GLU A 503 7.08 25.69 33.45
N GLY A 504 8.21 26.27 33.84
CA GLY A 504 9.49 25.59 34.08
C GLY A 504 10.45 25.64 32.88
N CYS A 505 10.40 26.69 32.07
CA CYS A 505 11.39 26.91 31.03
C CYS A 505 12.82 26.90 31.61
N GLN A 506 13.73 26.14 30.99
CA GLN A 506 15.10 25.95 31.44
C GLN A 506 16.01 27.08 30.93
N GLU A 507 16.17 28.11 31.77
CA GLU A 507 17.06 29.24 31.48
C GLU A 507 18.51 28.77 31.24
N GLY A 508 19.12 29.24 30.14
CA GLY A 508 20.44 28.80 29.68
C GLY A 508 20.43 27.75 28.57
N TYR A 509 19.29 27.10 28.30
CA TYR A 509 19.15 26.10 27.21
C TYR A 509 18.10 26.49 26.16
N GLY A 510 17.44 27.64 26.31
CA GLY A 510 16.52 28.25 25.35
C GLY A 510 16.12 29.67 25.79
N GLU A 511 15.34 30.37 24.97
CA GLU A 511 14.95 31.78 25.19
C GLU A 511 13.68 31.90 26.05
N CYS A 512 13.82 31.75 27.37
CA CYS A 512 12.68 31.80 28.28
C CYS A 512 12.06 33.20 28.41
N ILE A 513 10.73 33.24 28.58
CA ILE A 513 9.94 34.46 28.76
C ILE A 513 9.51 34.56 30.23
N SER A 514 9.94 35.64 30.87
CA SER A 514 9.50 36.04 32.21
C SER A 514 8.10 36.64 32.13
N ASN A 515 7.12 35.99 32.80
CA ASN A 515 5.74 36.47 32.96
C ASN A 515 5.49 36.99 34.37
#